data_AF-A0A971N7X0-F1
#
_entry.id   AF-A0A971N7X0-F1
#
_cell.length_a   1.000
_cell.length_b   1.000
_cell.length_c   1.000
_cell.angle_alpha   90.00
_cell.angle_beta   90.00
_cell.angle_gamma   90.00
#
_symmetry.space_group_name_H-M   'P 1'
#
loop_
_entity.id
_entity.type
_entity.pdbx_description
1 polymer ?
#
loop_
_entity_poly.entity_id
_entity_poly.type
_entity_poly.pdbx_seq_one_letter_code
_entity_poly.pdbx_strand_id
1 'polypeptide(L)'
;MKKKHRMTETEQQGAVFLAKADQLLSAAEQAQDGTSVYENCRAAVHNLLLAYLVAHGESEPAGADLTSAHLWEKCVARNPEIRALVPNVRLFLNDSGFVTTEEEVETMLDAANELWDFIFALIYG
;
A
#
# COMPACT_ATOMS: atom_id res chain seq x y z
N MET A 1 -23.68 -28.63 -5.48
CA MET A 1 -23.54 -27.85 -4.22
C MET A 1 -22.33 -26.94 -4.36
N LYS A 2 -22.53 -25.63 -4.54
CA LYS A 2 -21.42 -24.67 -4.57
C LYS A 2 -20.92 -24.50 -3.13
N LYS A 3 -19.71 -24.97 -2.82
CA LYS A 3 -19.05 -24.66 -1.55
C LYS A 3 -18.88 -23.14 -1.52
N LYS A 4 -19.62 -22.44 -0.67
CA LYS A 4 -19.31 -21.05 -0.32
C LYS A 4 -17.93 -21.09 0.33
N HIS A 5 -16.90 -20.69 -0.41
CA HIS A 5 -15.57 -20.48 0.17
C HIS A 5 -15.74 -19.34 1.17
N ARG A 6 -15.68 -19.66 2.46
CA ARG A 6 -15.79 -18.67 3.52
C ARG A 6 -14.38 -18.13 3.69
N MET A 7 -14.18 -16.85 3.33
CA MET A 7 -12.89 -16.20 3.53
C MET A 7 -12.50 -16.31 5.00
N THR A 8 -11.23 -16.65 5.24
CA THR A 8 -10.60 -16.63 6.55
C THR A 8 -10.59 -15.21 7.12
N GLU A 9 -10.46 -15.07 8.44
CA GLU A 9 -10.40 -13.74 9.09
C GLU A 9 -9.22 -12.91 8.55
N THR A 10 -8.09 -13.55 8.27
CA THR A 10 -6.91 -12.95 7.65
C THR A 10 -7.19 -12.42 6.24
N GLU A 11 -7.87 -13.19 5.39
CA GLU A 11 -8.25 -12.74 4.04
C GLU A 11 -9.23 -11.57 4.09
N GLN A 12 -10.16 -11.55 5.05
CA GLN A 12 -11.08 -10.43 5.23
C GLN A 12 -10.34 -9.16 5.66
N GLN A 13 -9.37 -9.29 6.57
CA GLN A 13 -8.60 -8.17 7.06
C GLN A 13 -7.66 -7.59 5.99
N GLY A 14 -7.01 -8.44 5.19
CA GLY A 14 -6.25 -7.99 4.02
C GLY A 14 -7.12 -7.22 3.02
N ALA A 15 -8.33 -7.70 2.75
CA ALA A 15 -9.28 -7.03 1.85
C ALA A 15 -9.73 -5.64 2.38
N VAL A 16 -9.83 -5.45 3.70
CA VAL A 16 -10.13 -4.13 4.30
C VAL A 16 -9.02 -3.13 4.00
N PHE A 17 -7.75 -3.53 4.17
CA PHE A 17 -6.62 -2.67 3.87
C PHE A 17 -6.51 -2.33 2.39
N LEU A 18 -6.77 -3.30 1.50
CA LEU A 18 -6.83 -3.06 0.05
C LEU A 18 -7.96 -2.08 -0.28
N ALA A 19 -9.18 -2.31 0.20
CA ALA A 19 -10.29 -1.37 -0.04
C ALA A 19 -9.97 0.04 0.47
N LYS A 20 -9.24 0.17 1.59
CA LYS A 20 -8.81 1.47 2.10
C LYS A 20 -7.76 2.13 1.21
N ALA A 21 -6.78 1.37 0.71
CA ALA A 21 -5.78 1.88 -0.22
C ALA A 21 -6.41 2.35 -1.55
N ASP A 22 -7.38 1.62 -2.09
CA ASP A 22 -8.11 1.99 -3.32
C ASP A 22 -8.82 3.34 -3.17
N GLN A 23 -9.54 3.50 -2.05
CA GLN A 23 -10.21 4.76 -1.73
C GLN A 23 -9.25 5.93 -1.61
N LEU A 24 -8.05 5.69 -1.06
CA LEU A 24 -7.02 6.73 -0.90
C LEU A 24 -6.37 7.10 -2.23
N LEU A 25 -6.10 6.13 -3.12
CA LEU A 25 -5.61 6.41 -4.48
C LEU A 25 -6.65 7.20 -5.28
N SER A 26 -7.92 6.79 -5.22
CA SER A 26 -9.02 7.55 -5.83
C SER A 26 -9.12 8.98 -5.30
N ALA A 27 -8.86 9.19 -4.01
CA ALA A 27 -8.84 10.52 -3.41
C ALA A 27 -7.60 11.34 -3.84
N ALA A 28 -6.45 10.69 -4.01
CA ALA A 28 -5.23 11.32 -4.50
C ALA A 28 -5.42 11.84 -5.94
N GLU A 29 -6.04 11.05 -6.82
CA GLU A 29 -6.34 11.45 -8.21
C GLU A 29 -7.29 12.65 -8.31
N GLN A 30 -8.15 12.85 -7.32
CA GLN A 30 -9.12 13.94 -7.26
C GLN A 30 -8.63 15.16 -6.48
N ALA A 31 -7.44 15.07 -5.87
CA ALA A 31 -6.89 16.14 -5.05
C ALA A 31 -6.51 17.37 -5.89
N GLN A 32 -6.71 18.56 -5.33
CA GLN A 32 -6.43 19.82 -6.02
C GLN A 32 -5.03 20.38 -5.75
N ASP A 33 -4.28 19.75 -4.85
CA ASP A 33 -2.95 20.21 -4.44
C ASP A 33 -2.01 19.01 -4.22
N GLY A 34 -0.72 19.23 -4.48
CA GLY A 34 0.30 18.19 -4.39
C GLY A 34 0.50 17.62 -2.97
N THR A 35 0.18 18.37 -1.93
CA THR A 35 0.29 17.88 -0.54
C THR A 35 -0.75 16.80 -0.30
N SER A 36 -2.00 17.09 -0.66
CA SER A 36 -3.10 16.14 -0.58
C SER A 36 -2.85 14.91 -1.45
N VAL A 37 -2.28 15.07 -2.66
CA VAL A 37 -1.85 13.92 -3.48
C VAL A 37 -0.85 13.06 -2.71
N TYR A 38 0.23 13.67 -2.19
CA TYR A 38 1.28 12.95 -1.49
C TYR A 38 0.76 12.22 -0.25
N GLU A 39 -0.01 12.90 0.59
CA GLU A 39 -0.54 12.33 1.83
C GLU A 39 -1.47 11.14 1.55
N ASN A 40 -2.35 11.25 0.55
CA ASN A 40 -3.22 10.16 0.15
C ASN A 40 -2.44 8.99 -0.46
N CYS A 41 -1.48 9.24 -1.36
CA CYS A 41 -0.62 8.18 -1.93
C CYS A 41 0.19 7.47 -0.82
N ARG A 42 0.80 8.22 0.09
CA ARG A 42 1.55 7.66 1.22
C ARG A 42 0.66 6.81 2.12
N ALA A 43 -0.54 7.29 2.44
CA ALA A 43 -1.50 6.54 3.23
C ALA A 43 -1.98 5.27 2.50
N ALA A 44 -2.17 5.34 1.18
CA ALA A 44 -2.51 4.17 0.36
C ALA A 44 -1.39 3.12 0.40
N VAL A 45 -0.15 3.54 0.16
CA VAL A 45 1.03 2.66 0.23
C VAL A 45 1.18 2.02 1.60
N HIS A 46 0.95 2.77 2.67
CA HIS A 46 0.95 2.20 4.02
C HIS A 46 -0.08 1.07 4.18
N ASN A 47 -1.31 1.28 3.70
CA ASN A 47 -2.36 0.26 3.73
C ASN A 47 -2.04 -0.93 2.82
N LEU A 48 -1.40 -0.72 1.66
CA LEU A 48 -0.92 -1.79 0.79
C LEU A 48 0.11 -2.70 1.49
N LEU A 49 1.07 -2.11 2.20
CA LEU A 49 2.06 -2.87 2.97
C LEU A 49 1.40 -3.68 4.11
N LEU A 50 0.40 -3.10 4.79
CA LEU A 50 -0.40 -3.83 5.78
C LEU A 50 -1.16 -4.99 5.16
N ALA A 51 -1.84 -4.76 4.02
CA ALA A 51 -2.54 -5.80 3.29
C ALA A 51 -1.62 -6.97 2.92
N TYR A 52 -0.43 -6.65 2.42
CA TYR A 52 0.59 -7.64 2.08
C TYR A 52 0.99 -8.50 3.28
N LEU A 53 1.35 -7.88 4.42
CA LEU A 53 1.77 -8.60 5.62
C LEU A 53 0.66 -9.50 6.18
N VAL A 54 -0.57 -8.99 6.21
CA VAL A 54 -1.73 -9.75 6.68
C VAL A 54 -1.98 -10.95 5.77
N ALA A 55 -1.99 -10.76 4.44
CA ALA A 55 -2.17 -11.86 3.50
C ALA A 55 -1.12 -12.98 3.65
N HIS A 56 0.07 -12.65 4.17
CA HIS A 56 1.15 -13.60 4.42
C HIS A 56 1.22 -14.12 5.86
N GLY A 57 0.12 -13.98 6.62
CA GLY A 57 -0.05 -14.64 7.91
C GLY A 57 0.47 -13.85 9.12
N GLU A 58 0.81 -12.57 8.99
CA GLU A 58 0.93 -11.71 10.16
C GLU A 58 -0.47 -11.34 10.66
N SER A 59 -0.88 -11.94 11.78
CA SER A 59 -2.01 -11.45 12.57
C SER A 59 -1.68 -10.03 13.00
N GLU A 60 -2.43 -9.06 12.45
CA GLU A 60 -2.39 -7.61 12.68
C GLU A 60 -1.02 -7.12 13.18
N PRO A 61 -0.17 -6.47 12.36
CA PRO A 61 1.16 -6.09 12.82
C PRO A 61 1.01 -5.24 14.09
N ALA A 62 1.32 -5.85 15.24
CA ALA A 62 0.95 -5.34 16.53
C ALA A 62 1.69 -4.02 16.77
N GLY A 63 0.98 -2.91 16.57
CA GLY A 63 1.52 -1.56 16.69
C GLY A 63 0.77 -0.60 15.79
N ALA A 64 -0.13 0.18 16.40
CA ALA A 64 -0.85 1.26 15.73
C ALA A 64 0.06 2.39 15.18
N ASP A 65 1.38 2.29 15.36
CA ASP A 65 2.38 3.32 15.07
C ASP A 65 3.56 2.81 14.19
N LEU A 66 3.41 1.68 13.48
CA LEU A 66 4.50 1.25 12.60
C LEU A 66 4.62 2.19 11.41
N THR A 67 5.78 2.83 11.25
CA THR A 67 6.05 3.68 10.09
C THR A 67 6.05 2.87 8.80
N SER A 68 5.80 3.52 7.66
CA SER A 68 5.85 2.87 6.34
C SER A 68 7.21 2.22 6.06
N ALA A 69 8.31 2.81 6.56
CA ALA A 69 9.65 2.22 6.50
C ALA A 69 9.74 0.88 7.23
N HIS A 70 9.18 0.80 8.44
CA HIS A 70 9.21 -0.44 9.21
C HIS A 70 8.31 -1.53 8.60
N LEU A 71 7.14 -1.14 8.08
CA LEU A 71 6.27 -2.06 7.34
C LEU A 71 6.97 -2.60 6.09
N TRP A 72 7.67 -1.73 5.36
CA TRP A 72 8.44 -2.12 4.18
C TRP A 72 9.54 -3.14 4.51
N GLU A 73 10.31 -2.92 5.58
CA GLU A 73 11.34 -3.86 6.03
C GLU A 73 10.76 -5.25 6.33
N LYS A 74 9.60 -5.29 6.99
CA LYS A 74 8.88 -6.55 7.23
C LYS A 74 8.43 -7.22 5.93
N CYS A 75 7.90 -6.46 4.97
CA CYS A 75 7.48 -6.99 3.67
C CYS A 75 8.67 -7.63 2.94
N VAL A 76 9.82 -6.94 2.90
CA VAL A 76 11.05 -7.44 2.27
C VAL A 76 11.61 -8.68 2.98
N ALA A 77 11.51 -8.74 4.31
CA ALA A 77 11.93 -9.92 5.06
C ALA A 77 11.07 -11.16 4.77
N ARG A 78 9.80 -10.96 4.39
CA ARG A 78 8.87 -12.04 4.01
C ARG A 78 9.09 -12.52 2.59
N ASN A 79 9.11 -11.60 1.62
CA ASN A 79 9.38 -11.92 0.23
C ASN A 79 10.42 -10.95 -0.34
N PRO A 80 11.69 -11.39 -0.51
CA PRO A 80 12.73 -10.57 -1.10
C PRO A 80 12.44 -10.10 -2.53
N GLU A 81 11.55 -10.76 -3.28
CA GLU A 81 11.17 -10.34 -4.65
C GLU A 81 10.48 -8.99 -4.67
N ILE A 82 9.80 -8.61 -3.57
CA ILE A 82 9.16 -7.29 -3.45
C ILE A 82 10.16 -6.15 -3.58
N ARG A 83 11.47 -6.40 -3.39
CA ARG A 83 12.54 -5.39 -3.58
C ARG A 83 12.56 -4.79 -4.98
N ALA A 84 11.95 -5.42 -5.98
CA ALA A 84 11.74 -4.79 -7.29
C ALA A 84 11.02 -3.42 -7.18
N LEU A 85 10.18 -3.24 -6.16
CA LEU A 85 9.42 -2.02 -5.89
C LEU A 85 10.17 -0.95 -5.08
N VAL A 86 11.44 -1.16 -4.73
CA VAL A 86 12.25 -0.15 -4.02
C VAL A 86 12.18 1.24 -4.65
N PRO A 87 12.25 1.40 -6.00
CA PRO A 87 12.17 2.71 -6.64
C PRO A 87 10.86 3.45 -6.36
N ASN A 88 9.77 2.71 -6.16
CA ASN A 88 8.41 3.22 -5.96
C ASN A 88 8.15 3.48 -4.48
N VAL A 89 8.42 2.50 -3.61
CA VAL A 89 8.13 2.62 -2.18
C VAL A 89 8.95 3.72 -1.51
N ARG A 90 10.20 3.96 -1.97
CA ARG A 90 11.10 4.97 -1.38
C ARG A 90 10.52 6.39 -1.40
N LEU A 91 9.60 6.67 -2.34
CA LEU A 91 8.93 7.96 -2.43
C LEU A 91 8.03 8.23 -1.22
N PHE A 92 7.58 7.18 -0.52
CA PHE A 92 6.58 7.25 0.54
C PHE A 92 7.11 6.81 1.92
N LEU A 93 8.40 6.50 2.04
CA LEU A 93 8.99 6.07 3.31
C LEU A 93 9.22 7.22 4.29
N ASN A 94 9.27 8.46 3.80
CA ASN A 94 9.43 9.64 4.64
C ASN A 94 8.07 10.11 5.20
N ASP A 95 8.07 10.55 6.45
CA ASP A 95 6.85 11.00 7.12
C ASP A 95 6.37 12.38 6.67
N SER A 96 7.22 13.11 5.95
CA SER A 96 6.89 14.38 5.32
C SER A 96 7.46 14.40 3.91
N GLY A 97 6.61 14.78 2.97
CA GLY A 97 6.95 15.02 1.58
C GLY A 97 6.10 16.18 1.08
N PHE A 98 6.64 16.96 0.17
CA PHE A 98 5.93 18.05 -0.47
C PHE A 98 6.12 17.92 -1.96
N VAL A 99 5.02 17.95 -2.69
CA VAL A 99 4.98 17.84 -4.14
C VAL A 99 4.64 19.21 -4.68
N THR A 100 5.52 19.75 -5.53
CA THR A 100 5.46 21.13 -5.99
C THR A 100 5.11 21.27 -7.46
N THR A 101 5.26 20.18 -8.22
CA THR A 101 5.11 20.18 -9.68
C THR A 101 4.13 19.10 -10.12
N GLU A 102 3.53 19.32 -11.29
CA GLU A 102 2.64 18.34 -11.92
C GLU A 102 3.38 17.03 -12.26
N GLU A 103 4.63 17.10 -12.69
CA GLU A 103 5.47 15.92 -12.96
C GLU A 103 5.71 15.07 -11.69
N GLU A 104 5.94 15.73 -10.55
CA GLU A 104 6.05 15.04 -9.26
C GLU A 104 4.69 14.43 -8.84
N VAL A 105 3.57 15.10 -9.10
CA VAL A 105 2.22 14.53 -8.85
C VAL A 105 2.03 13.25 -9.65
N GLU A 106 2.29 13.29 -10.96
CA GLU A 106 2.17 12.13 -11.86
C GLU A 106 3.08 10.99 -11.39
N THR A 107 4.35 11.30 -11.08
CA THR A 107 5.32 10.32 -10.57
C THR A 107 4.83 9.62 -9.30
N MET A 108 4.20 10.36 -8.38
CA MET A 108 3.69 9.81 -7.11
C MET A 108 2.48 8.90 -7.35
N LEU A 109 1.54 9.33 -8.19
CA LEU A 109 0.36 8.53 -8.54
C LEU A 109 0.78 7.23 -9.24
N ASP A 110 1.66 7.31 -10.23
CA ASP A 110 2.16 6.15 -10.97
C ASP A 110 2.88 5.17 -10.05
N ALA A 111 3.76 5.65 -9.17
CA ALA A 111 4.48 4.79 -8.24
C ALA A 111 3.54 4.10 -7.23
N ALA A 112 2.51 4.80 -6.75
CA ALA A 112 1.55 4.23 -5.82
C ALA A 112 0.62 3.20 -6.50
N ASN A 113 0.23 3.46 -7.76
CA ASN A 113 -0.54 2.52 -8.58
C ASN A 113 0.28 1.28 -8.98
N GLU A 114 1.57 1.42 -9.30
CA GLU A 114 2.43 0.26 -9.57
C GLU A 114 2.61 -0.62 -8.31
N LEU A 115 2.72 -0.01 -7.13
CA LEU A 115 2.70 -0.72 -5.86
C LEU A 115 1.39 -1.48 -5.64
N TRP A 116 0.26 -0.84 -5.95
CA TRP A 116 -1.06 -1.45 -5.89
C TRP A 116 -1.13 -2.71 -6.76
N ASP A 117 -0.83 -2.57 -8.05
CA ASP A 117 -0.92 -3.67 -9.02
C ASP A 117 -0.03 -4.84 -8.62
N PHE A 118 1.21 -4.57 -8.22
CA PHE A 118 2.15 -5.60 -7.81
C PHE A 118 1.70 -6.34 -6.55
N ILE A 119 1.28 -5.61 -5.52
CA ILE A 119 0.83 -6.22 -4.25
C ILE A 119 -0.46 -6.99 -4.46
N PHE A 120 -1.41 -6.43 -5.23
CA PHE A 120 -2.65 -7.11 -5.57
C PHE A 120 -2.37 -8.44 -6.31
N ALA A 121 -1.45 -8.41 -7.29
CA ALA A 121 -1.02 -9.61 -8.00
C ALA A 121 -0.34 -10.64 -7.09
N LEU A 122 0.46 -10.22 -6.10
CA LEU A 122 1.07 -11.15 -5.14
C LEU A 122 0.05 -11.79 -4.18
N ILE A 123 -1.04 -11.09 -3.86
CA ILE A 123 -2.06 -11.59 -2.95
C ILE A 123 -3.05 -12.51 -3.66
N TYR A 124 -3.40 -12.23 -4.92
CA TYR A 124 -4.48 -12.91 -5.64
C TYR A 124 -4.09 -13.59 -6.96
N GLY A 125 -2.86 -13.41 -7.46
CA GLY A 125 -2.33 -14.05 -8.67
C GLY A 125 -1.74 -15.43 -8.38
#